data_AF-A0A932AZA5-F1
#
_entry.id   AF-A0A932AZA5-F1
#
_cell.length_a   1.000
_cell.length_b   1.000
_cell.length_c   1.000
_cell.angle_alpha   90.00
_cell.angle_beta   90.00
_cell.angle_gamma   90.00
#
_symmetry.space_group_name_H-M   'P 1'
#
loop_
_entity.id
_entity.type
_entity.pdbx_description
1 polymer ?
#
loop_
_entity_poly.entity_id
_entity_poly.type
_entity_poly.pdbx_seq_one_letter_code
_entity_poly.pdbx_strand_id
1 'polypeptide(L)'
;MADARRNKRMWPSSTTNNSVLSSGRSICARYPDRWPAEMRADVVAALFDFETTGQLWKAIARDEAPRPTAFRTRNARREPVWALEICRAFVARRHDIKNNGVPDAEDIRSLL
;
A
#
# COMPACT_ATOMS: atom_id res chain seq x y z
N MET A 1 -35.32 48.45 -6.95
CA MET A 1 -35.41 47.70 -5.68
C MET A 1 -34.67 46.38 -5.92
N ALA A 2 -33.40 46.20 -5.53
CA ALA A 2 -32.87 46.09 -4.15
C ALA A 2 -33.72 45.11 -3.31
N ASP A 3 -33.23 44.12 -2.57
CA ASP A 3 -31.89 43.69 -2.14
C ASP A 3 -31.96 42.20 -1.77
N ALA A 4 -30.79 41.58 -1.70
CA ALA A 4 -30.56 40.21 -1.27
C ALA A 4 -31.02 39.88 0.16
N ARG A 5 -31.03 38.58 0.50
CA ARG A 5 -30.43 37.95 1.72
C ARG A 5 -31.26 36.72 2.14
N ARG A 6 -30.67 35.53 2.11
CA ARG A 6 -29.98 34.96 3.31
C ARG A 6 -29.34 33.60 3.01
N ASN A 7 -28.02 33.67 3.11
CA ASN A 7 -26.99 32.65 3.08
C ASN A 7 -27.04 31.72 4.32
N LYS A 8 -26.50 30.48 4.20
CA LYS A 8 -25.96 29.53 5.23
C LYS A 8 -26.35 28.08 4.86
N ARG A 9 -25.49 27.06 4.66
CA ARG A 9 -24.07 26.76 4.96
C ARG A 9 -23.65 25.72 3.90
N MET A 10 -22.71 25.99 3.00
CA MET A 10 -21.27 25.70 3.15
C MET A 10 -20.97 24.37 3.86
N TRP A 11 -21.05 23.27 3.12
CA TRP A 11 -20.04 22.22 3.11
C TRP A 11 -19.50 22.17 1.67
N PRO A 12 -18.18 22.22 1.42
CA PRO A 12 -17.68 21.72 0.15
C PRO A 12 -17.92 20.21 0.19
N SER A 13 -18.93 19.73 -0.54
CA SER A 13 -18.88 18.36 -1.02
C SER A 13 -17.63 18.28 -1.89
N SER A 14 -16.51 17.87 -1.29
CA SER A 14 -15.35 17.38 -1.98
C SER A 14 -15.80 16.12 -2.73
N THR A 15 -16.49 16.35 -3.85
CA THR A 15 -16.67 15.38 -4.92
C THR A 15 -15.31 15.27 -5.58
N THR A 16 -14.37 14.65 -4.86
CA THR A 16 -13.12 14.20 -5.44
C THR A 16 -13.51 13.14 -6.45
N ASN A 17 -13.45 13.57 -7.71
CA ASN A 17 -13.53 12.77 -8.92
C ASN A 17 -13.01 11.34 -8.68
N ASN A 18 -13.92 10.39 -8.49
CA ASN A 18 -13.59 8.98 -8.51
C ASN A 18 -14.40 8.32 -9.62
N SER A 19 -14.38 8.99 -10.78
CA SER A 19 -14.96 8.49 -12.01
C SER A 19 -13.84 7.94 -12.89
N VAL A 20 -13.95 6.64 -13.10
CA VAL A 20 -13.56 5.92 -14.32
C VAL A 20 -12.08 5.90 -14.68
N LEU A 21 -11.38 4.87 -14.19
CA LEU A 21 -10.56 4.01 -15.07
C LEU A 21 -10.78 2.54 -14.66
N SER A 22 -11.99 2.07 -14.97
CA SER A 22 -12.29 0.64 -15.10
C SER A 22 -11.88 0.24 -16.51
N SER A 23 -10.62 -0.14 -16.69
CA SER A 23 -10.09 -0.74 -17.93
C SER A 23 -8.77 -1.40 -17.52
N GLY A 24 -8.39 -2.54 -18.12
CA GLY A 24 -7.31 -3.46 -17.70
C GLY A 24 -5.88 -2.89 -17.67
N ARG A 25 -5.69 -1.73 -17.06
CA ARG A 25 -4.47 -0.96 -16.93
C ARG A 25 -3.99 -1.10 -15.50
N SER A 26 -2.77 -1.58 -15.35
CA SER A 26 -2.00 -1.57 -14.11
C SER A 26 -2.21 -0.23 -13.40
N ILE A 27 -2.75 -0.27 -12.18
CA ILE A 27 -3.00 0.95 -11.40
C ILE A 27 -1.65 1.42 -10.88
N CYS A 28 -1.32 2.70 -11.02
CA CYS A 28 -0.08 3.26 -10.47
C CYS A 28 -0.10 3.21 -8.95
N ALA A 29 1.08 3.07 -8.35
CA ALA A 29 1.24 3.19 -6.91
C ALA A 29 0.68 4.52 -6.38
N ARG A 30 -0.06 4.47 -5.28
CA ARG A 30 -0.58 5.66 -4.58
C ARG A 30 -0.02 5.71 -3.17
N TYR A 31 0.79 6.72 -2.90
CA TYR A 31 1.36 6.98 -1.58
C TYR A 31 0.34 7.75 -0.72
N PRO A 32 -0.13 7.16 0.39
CA PRO A 32 -0.99 7.86 1.33
C PRO A 32 -0.17 8.66 2.34
N ASP A 33 -0.73 9.74 2.90
CA ASP A 33 -0.09 10.48 4.01
C ASP A 33 0.07 9.61 5.27
N ARG A 34 -0.87 8.67 5.48
CA ARG A 34 -0.80 7.64 6.52
C ARG A 34 -1.20 6.29 5.93
N TRP A 35 -0.36 5.28 6.15
CA TRP A 35 -0.64 3.91 5.74
C TRP A 35 -1.92 3.37 6.39
N PRO A 36 -2.93 2.96 5.60
CA PRO A 36 -4.15 2.38 6.16
C PRO A 36 -3.86 0.97 6.69
N ALA A 37 -4.59 0.55 7.72
CA ALA A 37 -4.47 -0.80 8.28
C ALA A 37 -4.82 -1.88 7.24
N GLU A 38 -5.80 -1.58 6.38
CA GLU A 38 -6.17 -2.39 5.21
C GLU A 38 -5.80 -1.65 3.93
N MET A 39 -4.86 -2.21 3.17
CA MET A 39 -4.32 -1.64 1.95
C MET A 39 -4.88 -2.34 0.71
N ARG A 40 -5.21 -1.53 -0.31
CA ARG A 40 -5.55 -1.99 -1.66
C ARG A 40 -4.26 -2.19 -2.46
N ALA A 41 -4.35 -2.92 -3.57
CA ALA A 41 -3.19 -3.26 -4.38
C ALA A 41 -2.32 -2.05 -4.80
N ASP A 42 -2.92 -0.89 -5.08
CA ASP A 42 -2.23 0.35 -5.44
C ASP A 42 -1.41 0.95 -4.30
N VAL A 43 -1.90 0.83 -3.06
CA VAL A 43 -1.19 1.29 -1.87
C VAL A 43 -0.12 0.28 -1.46
N VAL A 44 -0.38 -1.02 -1.60
CA VAL A 44 0.63 -2.07 -1.37
C VAL A 44 1.77 -1.95 -2.37
N ALA A 45 1.46 -1.66 -3.64
CA ALA A 45 2.50 -1.40 -4.64
C ALA A 45 3.41 -0.25 -4.20
N ALA A 46 2.85 0.84 -3.68
CA ALA A 46 3.61 1.95 -3.12
C ALA A 46 4.45 1.55 -1.90
N LEU A 47 3.92 0.69 -1.01
CA LEU A 47 4.63 0.24 0.18
C LEU A 47 5.89 -0.57 -0.15
N PHE A 48 5.87 -1.33 -1.24
CA PHE A 48 7.00 -2.13 -1.72
C PHE A 48 7.78 -1.43 -2.85
N ASP A 49 7.54 -0.14 -3.07
CA ASP A 49 8.16 0.69 -4.14
C ASP A 49 8.01 0.12 -5.56
N PHE A 50 6.91 -0.57 -5.84
CA PHE A 50 6.52 -0.97 -7.18
C PHE A 50 5.82 0.18 -7.90
N GLU A 51 6.16 0.40 -9.16
CA GLU A 51 5.56 1.48 -9.95
C GLU A 51 4.07 1.21 -10.26
N THR A 52 3.71 -0.07 -10.43
CA THR A 52 2.35 -0.48 -10.79
C THR A 52 1.88 -1.75 -10.07
N THR A 53 0.56 -1.90 -9.94
CA THR A 53 -0.04 -3.14 -9.41
C THR A 53 0.29 -4.38 -10.23
N GLY A 54 0.58 -4.23 -11.53
CA GLY A 54 1.02 -5.34 -12.38
C GLY A 54 2.39 -5.89 -11.96
N GLN A 55 3.32 -5.02 -11.55
CA GLN A 55 4.60 -5.44 -10.99
C GLN A 55 4.40 -6.15 -9.64
N LEU A 56 3.50 -5.63 -8.79
CA LEU A 56 3.14 -6.29 -7.53
C LEU A 56 2.62 -7.72 -7.77
N TRP A 57 1.72 -7.94 -8.75
CA TRP A 57 1.24 -9.29 -9.06
C TRP A 57 2.33 -10.22 -9.57
N LYS A 58 3.28 -9.72 -10.37
CA LYS A 58 4.46 -10.48 -10.79
C LYS A 58 5.34 -10.83 -9.59
N ALA A 59 5.53 -9.90 -8.65
CA ALA A 59 6.28 -10.15 -7.43
C ALA A 59 5.59 -11.19 -6.53
N ILE A 60 4.26 -11.17 -6.42
CA ILE A 60 3.49 -12.22 -5.71
C ILE A 60 3.70 -13.59 -6.37
N ALA A 61 3.67 -13.65 -7.70
CA ALA A 61 3.93 -14.90 -8.43
C ALA A 61 5.35 -15.45 -8.21
N ARG A 62 6.31 -14.57 -7.91
CA ARG A 62 7.71 -14.90 -7.58
C ARG A 62 7.95 -15.12 -6.07
N ASP A 63 6.91 -15.03 -5.24
CA ASP A 63 7.04 -15.03 -3.77
C ASP A 63 7.92 -13.88 -3.22
N GLU A 64 8.04 -12.80 -4.00
CA GLU A 64 8.74 -11.57 -3.63
C GLU A 64 7.85 -10.62 -2.81
N ALA A 65 6.52 -10.77 -2.91
CA ALA A 65 5.53 -9.98 -2.19
C ALA A 65 4.47 -10.88 -1.53
N PRO A 66 3.84 -10.43 -0.43
CA PRO A 66 2.87 -11.24 0.29
C PRO A 66 1.58 -11.42 -0.53
N ARG A 67 0.97 -12.60 -0.41
CA ARG A 67 -0.37 -12.88 -0.95
C ARG A 67 -1.42 -12.00 -0.26
N PRO A 68 -2.53 -11.67 -0.94
CA PRO A 68 -3.62 -10.90 -0.34
C PRO A 68 -4.15 -11.60 0.91
N THR A 69 -4.30 -10.85 1.99
CA THR A 69 -4.79 -11.34 3.29
C THR A 69 -6.28 -11.62 3.25
N ALA A 70 -7.04 -10.81 2.52
CA ALA A 70 -8.47 -10.94 2.39
C ALA A 70 -8.96 -10.48 1.00
N PHE A 71 -10.20 -10.84 0.67
CA PHE A 71 -10.91 -10.32 -0.49
C PHE A 71 -12.15 -9.59 -0.03
N ARG A 72 -12.25 -8.31 -0.37
CA ARG A 72 -13.41 -7.48 -0.09
C ARG A 72 -14.29 -7.42 -1.33
N THR A 73 -15.54 -7.83 -1.21
CA THR A 73 -16.51 -7.68 -2.29
C THR A 73 -17.10 -6.27 -2.25
N ARG A 74 -16.94 -5.51 -3.34
CA ARG A 74 -17.53 -4.19 -3.50
C ARG A 74 -18.13 -4.09 -4.90
N ASN A 75 -19.41 -3.75 -5.00
CA ASN A 75 -20.15 -3.65 -6.27
C ASN A 75 -19.97 -4.87 -7.17
N ALA A 76 -20.17 -6.09 -6.62
CA ALA A 76 -19.95 -7.38 -7.29
C ALA A 76 -18.52 -7.65 -7.78
N ARG A 77 -17.54 -6.78 -7.49
CA ARG A 77 -16.13 -6.98 -7.79
C ARG A 77 -15.38 -7.40 -6.53
N ARG A 78 -14.60 -8.48 -6.63
CA ARG A 78 -13.66 -8.89 -5.57
C ARG A 78 -12.40 -8.05 -5.66
N GLU A 79 -12.19 -7.20 -4.67
CA GLU A 79 -10.94 -6.45 -4.50
C GLU A 79 -10.04 -7.17 -3.49
N PRO A 80 -8.81 -7.52 -3.85
CA PRO A 80 -7.85 -8.06 -2.90
C PRO A 80 -7.37 -6.97 -1.94
N VAL A 81 -7.21 -7.34 -0.68
CA VAL A 81 -6.84 -6.47 0.43
C VAL A 81 -5.69 -7.09 1.21
N TRP A 82 -4.76 -6.25 1.64
CA TRP A 82 -3.62 -6.62 2.46
C TRP A 82 -3.67 -5.91 3.80
N ALA A 83 -3.41 -6.63 4.88
CA ALA A 83 -3.21 -6.00 6.19
C ALA A 83 -1.78 -5.44 6.28
N LEU A 84 -1.65 -4.18 6.70
CA LEU A 84 -0.36 -3.50 6.87
C LEU A 84 0.60 -4.28 7.79
N GLU A 85 0.06 -4.82 8.88
CA GLU A 85 0.83 -5.61 9.84
C GLU A 85 1.41 -6.88 9.21
N ILE A 86 0.66 -7.53 8.32
CA ILE A 86 1.14 -8.71 7.59
C ILE A 86 2.23 -8.34 6.58
N CYS A 87 2.07 -7.21 5.87
CA CYS A 87 3.10 -6.71 4.96
C CYS A 87 4.39 -6.35 5.72
N ARG A 88 4.28 -5.66 6.85
CA ARG A 88 5.42 -5.33 7.71
C ARG A 88 6.10 -6.58 8.25
N ALA A 89 5.34 -7.55 8.75
CA ALA A 89 5.88 -8.82 9.23
C ALA A 89 6.55 -9.64 8.10
N PHE A 90 6.07 -9.53 6.85
CA PHE A 90 6.72 -10.16 5.70
C PHE A 90 8.07 -9.52 5.39
N VAL A 91 8.13 -8.19 5.35
CA VAL A 91 9.39 -7.44 5.17
C VAL A 91 10.35 -7.77 6.30
N ALA A 92 9.92 -7.67 7.56
CA ALA A 92 10.72 -7.98 8.74
C ALA A 92 11.34 -9.39 8.67
N ARG A 93 10.53 -10.42 8.38
CA ARG A 93 11.04 -11.80 8.21
C ARG A 93 12.08 -11.93 7.11
N ARG A 94 11.89 -11.24 5.98
CA ARG A 94 12.83 -11.32 4.84
C ARG A 94 14.14 -10.60 5.13
N HIS A 95 14.12 -9.52 5.91
CA HIS A 95 15.32 -8.85 6.39
C HIS A 95 16.02 -9.64 7.50
N ASP A 96 15.27 -10.33 8.36
CA ASP A 96 15.82 -11.19 9.41
C ASP A 96 16.59 -12.40 8.84
N ILE A 97 16.04 -13.04 7.80
CA ILE A 97 16.70 -14.14 7.07
C ILE A 97 18.04 -13.70 6.46
N LYS A 98 18.17 -12.44 6.05
CA LYS A 98 19.43 -11.90 5.50
C LYS A 98 20.44 -11.52 6.58
N ASN A 99 19.99 -11.24 7.80
CA ASN A 99 20.87 -10.87 8.91
C ASN A 99 21.51 -12.07 9.60
N ASN A 100 20.98 -13.28 9.40
CA ASN A 100 21.52 -14.51 10.00
C ASN A 100 22.72 -15.11 9.22
N GLY A 101 23.39 -14.29 8.42
CA GLY A 101 24.40 -14.70 7.46
C GLY A 101 25.78 -14.10 7.69
N VAL A 102 26.20 -13.87 8.94
CA VAL A 102 27.56 -14.10 9.52
C VAL A 102 27.65 -13.35 10.85
N PRO A 103 27.96 -14.01 11.98
CA PRO A 103 28.59 -13.32 13.08
C PRO A 103 30.03 -13.04 12.67
N ASP A 104 30.31 -11.85 12.14
CA ASP A 104 31.68 -11.33 12.17
C ASP A 104 32.01 -11.05 13.65
N ALA A 105 32.41 -12.12 14.31
CA ALA A 105 33.29 -12.09 15.44
C ALA A 105 34.63 -11.50 14.99
N GLU A 106 34.66 -10.20 14.71
CA GLU A 106 35.91 -9.47 14.76
C GLU A 106 36.14 -9.01 16.20
N ASP A 107 37.01 -9.80 16.80
CA ASP A 107 37.72 -9.63 18.04
C ASP A 107 38.35 -8.23 18.16
N ILE A 108 37.56 -7.22 18.57
CA ILE A 108 38.07 -5.88 18.90
C ILE A 108 39.01 -5.93 20.14
N ARG A 109 39.11 -7.08 20.82
CA ARG A 109 39.94 -7.27 22.00
C ARG A 109 41.35 -7.78 21.72
N SER A 110 41.69 -8.16 20.49
CA SER A 110 43.06 -8.51 20.10
C SER A 110 43.92 -7.30 19.70
N LEU A 111 43.40 -6.08 19.87
CA LEU A 111 44.06 -4.83 19.46
C LEU A 111 44.42 -3.88 20.62
N LEU A 112 44.34 -4.33 21.87
CA LEU A 112 44.77 -3.57 23.05
C LEU A 112 45.69 -4.37 23.97
#